data_AF-A0A0F5MPB6-F1
#
_entry.id   AF-A0A0F5MPB6-F1
#
_cell.length_a   1.000
_cell.length_b   1.000
_cell.length_c   1.000
_cell.angle_alpha   90.00
_cell.angle_beta   90.00
_cell.angle_gamma   90.00
#
_symmetry.space_group_name_H-M   'P 1'
#
loop_
_entity.id
_entity.type
_entity.pdbx_description
1 polymer ?
#
loop_
_entity_poly.entity_id
_entity_poly.type
_entity_poly.pdbx_seq_one_letter_code
_entity_poly.pdbx_strand_id
1 'polypeptide(L)'
;MVLSKIASVIQSDLIHDTIKSERYFIVYGFFLNANFLFFDLLKVPPSGMSLKSNIFLKSIISLLGCGLILKDFWLIKLKNFKIIYWHLTLLISLSFYFPLMLFNNQSSSLFKLYNLLAIIILISFIRIILFAIIYILGITVAYLFYRYVTLNPKIDNEIIMLLVTSFILAMIYQILAYQWQIINLIKKNNSKIKIHNHDLAKKILN
;
A
#
# COMPACT_ATOMS: atom_id res chain seq x y z
N MET A 1 12.79 19.44 18.72
CA MET A 1 13.50 19.65 17.43
C MET A 1 13.56 18.39 16.56
N VAL A 2 13.78 17.19 17.11
CA VAL A 2 13.81 15.93 16.32
C VAL A 2 12.40 15.52 15.83
N LEU A 3 11.40 15.53 16.71
CA LEU A 3 10.01 15.18 16.36
C LEU A 3 9.41 16.08 15.26
N SER A 4 9.72 17.37 15.27
CA SER A 4 9.26 18.30 14.24
C SER A 4 9.88 18.01 12.86
N LYS A 5 11.14 17.58 12.83
CA LYS A 5 11.79 17.13 11.58
C LYS A 5 11.16 15.84 11.07
N ILE A 6 10.94 14.86 11.94
CA ILE A 6 10.28 13.60 11.55
C ILE A 6 8.88 13.86 10.99
N ALA A 7 8.08 14.68 11.68
CA ALA A 7 6.73 15.05 11.23
C ALA A 7 6.76 15.72 9.85
N SER A 8 7.71 16.64 9.60
CA SER A 8 7.86 17.29 8.30
C SER A 8 8.21 16.32 7.16
N VAL A 9 9.06 15.32 7.43
CA VAL A 9 9.42 14.28 6.46
C VAL A 9 8.20 13.41 6.14
N ILE A 10 7.47 12.97 7.17
CA ILE A 10 6.24 12.17 6.99
C ILE A 10 5.21 12.96 6.18
N GLN A 11 5.00 14.24 6.50
CA GLN A 11 4.06 15.08 5.77
C GLN A 11 4.47 15.24 4.30
N SER A 12 5.76 15.43 4.03
CA SER A 12 6.29 15.49 2.67
C SER A 12 6.04 14.18 1.91
N ASP A 13 6.30 13.03 2.54
CA ASP A 13 6.08 11.72 1.92
C ASP A 13 4.59 11.48 1.63
N LEU A 14 3.70 11.85 2.58
CA LEU A 14 2.25 11.72 2.42
C LEU A 14 1.73 12.49 1.20
N ILE A 15 2.17 13.74 1.07
CA ILE A 15 1.76 14.61 -0.05
C ILE A 15 2.32 14.05 -1.36
N HIS A 16 3.62 13.75 -1.39
CA HIS A 16 4.29 13.24 -2.60
C HIS A 16 3.66 11.94 -3.11
N ASP A 17 3.41 10.99 -2.23
CA ASP A 17 2.89 9.67 -2.60
C ASP A 17 1.43 9.76 -3.05
N THR A 18 0.64 10.65 -2.45
CA THR A 18 -0.73 10.94 -2.91
C THR A 18 -0.72 11.53 -4.31
N ILE A 19 0.11 12.54 -4.58
CA ILE A 19 0.19 13.19 -5.90
C ILE A 19 0.64 12.18 -6.97
N LYS A 20 1.67 11.38 -6.67
CA LYS A 20 2.16 10.35 -7.59
C LYS A 20 1.11 9.27 -7.86
N SER A 21 0.38 8.88 -6.82
CA SER A 21 -0.57 7.76 -6.88
C SER A 21 -1.96 8.16 -7.39
N GLU A 22 -2.27 9.45 -7.44
CA GLU A 22 -3.58 9.97 -7.84
C GLU A 22 -4.10 9.39 -9.16
N ARG A 23 -3.20 9.24 -10.14
CA ARG A 23 -3.52 8.64 -11.45
C ARG A 23 -4.01 7.19 -11.38
N TYR A 24 -3.73 6.50 -10.28
CA TYR A 24 -4.12 5.11 -10.06
C TYR A 24 -5.37 4.97 -9.18
N PHE A 25 -5.93 6.06 -8.65
CA PHE A 25 -7.04 5.98 -7.69
C PHE A 25 -8.27 5.29 -8.28
N ILE A 26 -8.64 5.65 -9.51
CA ILE A 26 -9.80 5.05 -10.19
C ILE A 26 -9.56 3.56 -10.41
N VAL A 27 -8.40 3.19 -10.97
CA VAL A 27 -8.04 1.79 -11.25
C VAL A 27 -8.00 0.97 -9.96
N TYR A 28 -7.39 1.50 -8.91
CA TYR A 28 -7.31 0.84 -7.61
C TYR A 28 -8.69 0.71 -6.96
N GLY A 29 -9.54 1.74 -7.07
CA GLY A 29 -10.93 1.69 -6.62
C GLY A 29 -11.74 0.62 -7.35
N PHE A 30 -11.57 0.48 -8.66
CA PHE A 30 -12.18 -0.62 -9.43
C PHE A 30 -11.65 -1.99 -8.99
N PHE A 31 -10.33 -2.11 -8.80
CA PHE A 31 -9.71 -3.32 -8.28
C PHE A 31 -10.32 -3.74 -6.92
N LEU A 32 -10.49 -2.79 -5.99
CA LEU A 32 -11.11 -3.06 -4.70
C LEU A 32 -12.56 -3.53 -4.85
N ASN A 33 -13.36 -2.86 -5.69
CA ASN A 33 -14.76 -3.24 -5.90
C ASN A 33 -14.91 -4.61 -6.58
N ALA A 34 -14.08 -4.87 -7.60
CA ALA A 34 -14.07 -6.15 -8.30
C ALA A 34 -13.67 -7.29 -7.35
N ASN A 35 -12.57 -7.11 -6.62
CA ASN A 35 -12.01 -8.15 -5.76
C ASN A 35 -12.86 -8.45 -4.52
N PHE A 36 -13.36 -7.41 -3.85
CA PHE A 36 -14.01 -7.56 -2.54
C PHE A 36 -15.53 -7.66 -2.59
N LEU A 37 -16.17 -7.25 -3.69
CA LEU A 37 -17.63 -7.25 -3.78
C LEU A 37 -18.11 -8.07 -4.99
N PHE A 38 -17.62 -7.78 -6.19
CA PHE A 38 -18.11 -8.45 -7.41
C PHE A 38 -17.82 -9.95 -7.44
N PHE A 39 -16.57 -10.37 -7.24
CA PHE A 39 -16.23 -11.79 -7.30
C PHE A 39 -16.82 -12.60 -6.15
N ASP A 40 -17.11 -11.98 -5.00
CA ASP A 40 -17.74 -12.69 -3.90
C ASP A 40 -19.25 -12.83 -4.06
N LEU A 41 -19.91 -11.92 -4.80
CA LEU A 41 -21.30 -12.10 -5.23
C LEU A 41 -21.45 -13.24 -6.25
N LEU A 42 -20.43 -13.45 -7.11
CA LEU A 42 -20.43 -14.51 -8.12
C LEU A 42 -20.05 -15.89 -7.57
N LYS A 43 -19.41 -15.97 -6.40
CA LYS A 43 -19.10 -17.24 -5.76
C LYS A 43 -20.37 -17.82 -5.16
N VAL A 44 -20.84 -18.92 -5.75
CA VAL A 44 -21.74 -19.83 -5.04
C VAL A 44 -20.96 -20.38 -3.83
N PRO A 45 -21.40 -20.17 -2.58
CA PRO A 45 -20.72 -20.75 -1.44
C PRO A 45 -20.55 -22.25 -1.63
N PRO A 46 -19.32 -22.80 -1.53
CA PRO A 46 -19.21 -24.21 -1.24
C PRO A 46 -19.94 -24.47 0.08
N SER A 47 -20.82 -25.48 0.08
CA SER A 47 -21.63 -25.86 1.23
C SER A 47 -20.78 -25.98 2.49
N GLY A 48 -20.99 -25.10 3.48
CA GLY A 48 -20.31 -25.15 4.78
C GLY A 48 -19.37 -23.98 5.10
N MET A 49 -19.00 -23.12 4.15
CA MET A 49 -18.26 -21.88 4.47
C MET A 49 -19.25 -20.73 4.75
N SER A 50 -19.23 -20.20 5.97
CA SER A 50 -20.07 -19.06 6.32
C SER A 50 -19.62 -17.80 5.58
N LEU A 51 -20.33 -17.42 4.50
CA LEU A 51 -20.17 -16.12 3.83
C LEU A 51 -20.22 -14.92 4.80
N LYS A 52 -20.87 -15.10 5.96
CA LYS A 52 -21.26 -14.02 6.86
C LYS A 52 -20.11 -13.33 7.60
N SER A 53 -18.99 -14.01 7.90
CA SER A 53 -17.99 -13.45 8.82
C SER A 53 -17.22 -12.24 8.27
N ASN A 54 -17.09 -12.12 6.94
CA ASN A 54 -16.22 -11.12 6.33
C ASN A 54 -16.91 -10.12 5.41
N ILE A 55 -18.22 -10.29 5.14
CA ILE A 55 -18.98 -9.39 4.26
C ILE A 55 -18.91 -7.95 4.74
N PHE A 56 -19.06 -7.70 6.04
CA PHE A 56 -19.03 -6.35 6.59
C PHE A 56 -17.72 -5.61 6.26
N LEU A 57 -16.58 -6.28 6.48
CA LEU A 57 -15.28 -5.67 6.22
C LEU A 57 -15.03 -5.47 4.72
N LYS A 58 -15.48 -6.42 3.90
CA LYS A 58 -15.43 -6.31 2.44
C LYS A 58 -16.29 -5.16 1.92
N SER A 59 -17.47 -4.93 2.49
CA SER A 59 -18.34 -3.80 2.19
C SER A 59 -17.68 -2.47 2.55
N ILE A 60 -16.99 -2.37 3.70
CA ILE A 60 -16.21 -1.17 4.05
C ILE A 60 -15.12 -0.91 3.00
N ILE A 61 -14.36 -1.93 2.61
CA ILE A 61 -13.27 -1.79 1.62
C ILE A 61 -13.81 -1.39 0.26
N SER A 62 -14.93 -1.98 -0.17
CA SER A 62 -15.58 -1.60 -1.42
C SER A 62 -16.10 -0.16 -1.38
N LEU A 63 -16.70 0.27 -0.27
CA LEU A 63 -17.15 1.65 -0.09
C LEU A 63 -15.96 2.62 -0.16
N LEU A 64 -14.82 2.25 0.43
CA LEU A 64 -13.58 3.01 0.28
C LEU A 64 -13.13 3.08 -1.19
N GLY A 65 -13.22 1.96 -1.91
CA GLY A 65 -12.96 1.88 -3.35
C GLY A 65 -13.89 2.77 -4.18
N CYS A 66 -15.19 2.80 -3.86
CA CYS A 66 -16.17 3.69 -4.51
C CYS A 66 -15.80 5.16 -4.31
N GLY A 67 -15.37 5.56 -3.11
CA GLY A 67 -14.90 6.92 -2.89
C GLY A 67 -13.66 7.26 -3.71
N LEU A 68 -12.75 6.30 -3.99
CA LEU A 68 -11.63 6.53 -4.91
C LEU A 68 -12.07 6.67 -6.38
N ILE A 69 -13.02 5.87 -6.83
CA ILE A 69 -13.60 5.97 -8.19
C ILE A 69 -14.25 7.35 -8.37
N LEU A 70 -15.00 7.80 -7.36
CA LEU A 70 -15.73 9.06 -7.37
C LEU A 70 -14.86 10.28 -7.03
N LYS A 71 -13.52 10.17 -7.03
CA LYS A 71 -12.61 11.26 -6.60
C LYS A 71 -12.89 12.61 -7.25
N ASP A 72 -13.33 12.61 -8.51
CA ASP A 72 -13.55 13.83 -9.29
C ASP A 72 -14.86 14.52 -8.91
N PHE A 73 -15.77 13.78 -8.27
CA PHE A 73 -17.05 14.27 -7.74
C PHE A 73 -16.98 14.65 -6.25
N TRP A 74 -15.79 14.62 -5.64
CA TRP A 74 -15.66 15.02 -4.24
C TRP A 74 -15.98 16.50 -4.06
N LEU A 75 -16.80 16.78 -3.04
CA LEU A 75 -17.06 18.15 -2.58
C LEU A 75 -15.75 18.87 -2.30
N ILE A 76 -15.71 20.19 -2.56
CA ILE A 76 -14.49 21.02 -2.42
C ILE A 76 -13.85 20.85 -1.04
N LYS A 77 -14.66 20.72 0.02
CA LYS A 77 -14.19 20.48 1.40
C LYS A 77 -13.52 19.11 1.59
N LEU A 78 -13.97 18.08 0.86
CA LEU A 78 -13.44 16.72 0.94
C LEU A 78 -12.13 16.54 0.18
N LYS A 79 -11.85 17.38 -0.84
CA LYS A 79 -10.59 17.32 -1.59
C LYS A 79 -9.36 17.46 -0.69
N ASN A 80 -9.47 18.22 0.40
CA ASN A 80 -8.40 18.36 1.39
C ASN A 80 -8.12 17.08 2.18
N PHE A 81 -9.10 16.17 2.29
CA PHE A 81 -8.96 14.90 3.01
C PHE A 81 -8.41 13.75 2.15
N LYS A 82 -8.17 14.00 0.86
CA LYS A 82 -7.74 12.99 -0.10
C LYS A 82 -6.47 12.25 0.31
N ILE A 83 -5.50 12.97 0.85
CA ILE A 83 -4.23 12.40 1.34
C ILE A 83 -4.53 11.37 2.42
N ILE A 84 -5.30 11.75 3.43
CA ILE A 84 -5.64 10.86 4.56
C ILE A 84 -6.46 9.67 4.05
N TYR A 85 -7.44 9.93 3.21
CA TYR A 85 -8.32 8.90 2.66
C TYR A 85 -7.55 7.83 1.87
N TRP A 86 -6.58 8.24 1.05
CA TRP A 86 -5.74 7.32 0.29
C TRP A 86 -4.97 6.37 1.20
N HIS A 87 -4.26 6.92 2.19
CA HIS A 87 -3.45 6.12 3.10
C HIS A 87 -4.31 5.25 4.04
N LEU A 88 -5.47 5.75 4.44
CA LEU A 88 -6.46 4.97 5.21
C LEU A 88 -7.01 3.82 4.36
N THR A 89 -7.28 4.05 3.08
CA THR A 89 -7.72 3.00 2.16
C THR A 89 -6.65 1.91 2.02
N LEU A 90 -5.38 2.29 1.81
CA LEU A 90 -4.27 1.34 1.76
C LEU A 90 -4.09 0.57 3.08
N LEU A 91 -4.17 1.27 4.22
CA LEU A 91 -4.07 0.65 5.53
C LEU A 91 -5.15 -0.41 5.74
N ILE A 92 -6.41 -0.07 5.49
CA ILE A 92 -7.53 -0.98 5.72
C ILE A 92 -7.52 -2.14 4.72
N SER A 93 -7.34 -1.84 3.43
CA SER A 93 -7.48 -2.85 2.37
C SER A 93 -6.27 -3.76 2.20
N LEU A 94 -5.05 -3.27 2.43
CA LEU A 94 -3.82 -4.06 2.24
C LEU A 94 -3.22 -4.53 3.57
N SER A 95 -2.91 -3.59 4.46
CA SER A 95 -2.15 -3.90 5.69
C SER A 95 -2.98 -4.41 6.84
N PHE A 96 -4.29 -4.23 6.83
CA PHE A 96 -5.19 -4.73 7.87
C PHE A 96 -5.94 -5.98 7.40
N TYR A 97 -6.65 -5.90 6.28
CA TYR A 97 -7.50 -6.98 5.80
C TYR A 97 -6.74 -8.29 5.55
N PHE A 98 -5.63 -8.24 4.81
CA PHE A 98 -4.92 -9.47 4.44
C PHE A 98 -4.24 -10.14 5.64
N PRO A 99 -3.55 -9.42 6.55
CA PRO A 99 -3.08 -10.00 7.79
C PRO A 99 -4.20 -10.57 8.66
N LEU A 100 -5.35 -9.89 8.76
CA LEU A 100 -6.50 -10.42 9.51
C LEU A 100 -7.01 -11.73 8.91
N MET A 101 -7.14 -11.80 7.58
CA MET A 101 -7.52 -13.04 6.89
C MET A 101 -6.49 -14.14 7.07
N LEU A 102 -5.20 -13.78 7.09
CA LEU A 102 -4.11 -14.70 7.36
C LEU A 102 -4.19 -15.28 8.78
N PHE A 103 -4.45 -14.45 9.80
CA PHE A 103 -4.64 -14.91 11.18
C PHE A 103 -5.86 -15.83 11.35
N ASN A 104 -6.93 -15.57 10.60
CA ASN A 104 -8.12 -16.43 10.60
C ASN A 104 -7.93 -17.74 9.82
N ASN A 105 -6.95 -17.82 8.91
CA ASN A 105 -6.78 -18.95 7.98
C ASN A 105 -5.31 -19.38 7.87
N GLN A 106 -4.66 -19.64 9.00
CA GLN A 106 -3.20 -19.84 9.10
C GLN A 106 -2.69 -21.04 8.29
N SER A 107 -3.50 -22.10 8.16
CA SER A 107 -3.17 -23.28 7.36
C SER A 107 -3.27 -23.08 5.84
N SER A 108 -3.88 -21.96 5.39
CA SER A 108 -4.15 -21.75 3.97
C SER A 108 -2.96 -21.10 3.26
N SER A 109 -2.37 -21.82 2.31
CA SER A 109 -1.34 -21.30 1.41
C SER A 109 -1.85 -20.13 0.56
N LEU A 110 -3.14 -20.10 0.23
CA LEU A 110 -3.76 -19.01 -0.54
C LEU A 110 -3.70 -17.68 0.20
N PHE A 111 -4.02 -17.66 1.50
CA PHE A 111 -3.96 -16.42 2.28
C PHE A 111 -2.53 -15.95 2.54
N LYS A 112 -1.57 -16.88 2.66
CA LYS A 112 -0.13 -16.56 2.69
C LYS A 112 0.27 -15.81 1.40
N LEU A 113 -0.13 -16.34 0.23
CA LEU A 113 0.15 -15.73 -1.07
C LEU A 113 -0.55 -14.37 -1.25
N TYR A 114 -1.82 -14.24 -0.88
CA TYR A 114 -2.54 -12.97 -0.95
C TYR A 114 -1.93 -11.89 -0.07
N ASN A 115 -1.44 -12.25 1.12
CA ASN A 115 -0.71 -11.31 1.97
C ASN A 115 0.58 -10.81 1.32
N LEU A 116 1.34 -11.69 0.68
CA LEU A 116 2.55 -11.30 -0.07
C LEU A 116 2.21 -10.37 -1.24
N LEU A 117 1.16 -10.67 -2.02
CA LEU A 117 0.69 -9.80 -3.09
C LEU A 117 0.26 -8.43 -2.56
N ALA A 118 -0.44 -8.39 -1.43
CA ALA A 118 -0.86 -7.14 -0.81
C ALA A 118 0.35 -6.26 -0.44
N ILE A 119 1.43 -6.87 0.07
CA ILE A 119 2.68 -6.18 0.37
C ILE A 119 3.33 -5.63 -0.89
N ILE A 120 3.40 -6.42 -1.98
CA ILE A 120 3.97 -6.00 -3.26
C ILE A 120 3.19 -4.81 -3.85
N ILE A 121 1.86 -4.83 -3.74
CA ILE A 121 1.02 -3.72 -4.17
C ILE A 121 1.28 -2.50 -3.26
N LEU A 122 1.36 -2.69 -1.95
CA LEU A 122 1.58 -1.62 -0.99
C LEU A 122 2.92 -0.90 -1.23
N ILE A 123 4.03 -1.63 -1.37
CA ILE A 123 5.35 -1.03 -1.64
C ILE A 123 5.42 -0.24 -2.96
N SER A 124 4.51 -0.52 -3.89
CA SER A 124 4.45 0.19 -5.17
C SER A 124 3.82 1.58 -5.05
N PHE A 125 3.03 1.82 -4.01
CA PHE A 125 2.27 3.06 -3.82
C PHE A 125 2.90 4.04 -2.83
N ILE A 126 3.66 3.56 -1.85
CA ILE A 126 4.16 4.40 -0.75
C ILE A 126 5.66 4.22 -0.51
N ARG A 127 6.31 5.32 -0.10
CA ARG A 127 7.74 5.37 0.27
C ARG A 127 8.01 4.62 1.57
N ILE A 128 9.29 4.35 1.79
CA ILE A 128 9.77 3.40 2.80
C ILE A 128 9.32 3.73 4.23
N ILE A 129 9.33 4.99 4.61
CA ILE A 129 8.91 5.42 5.96
C ILE A 129 7.41 5.18 6.15
N LEU A 130 6.61 5.63 5.19
CA LEU A 130 5.16 5.43 5.21
C LEU A 130 4.77 3.96 5.10
N PHE A 131 5.50 3.19 4.29
CA PHE A 131 5.35 1.74 4.21
C PHE A 131 5.50 1.10 5.58
N ALA A 132 6.59 1.41 6.29
CA ALA A 132 6.82 0.86 7.63
C ALA A 132 5.68 1.23 8.59
N ILE A 133 5.26 2.48 8.60
CA ILE A 133 4.16 2.95 9.46
C ILE A 133 2.85 2.22 9.14
N ILE A 134 2.42 2.22 7.86
CA ILE A 134 1.14 1.66 7.44
C ILE A 134 1.11 0.14 7.62
N TYR A 135 2.22 -0.54 7.33
CA TYR A 135 2.33 -2.00 7.48
C TYR A 135 2.27 -2.42 8.95
N ILE A 136 3.09 -1.80 9.81
CA ILE A 136 3.11 -2.12 11.26
C ILE A 136 1.76 -1.79 11.89
N LEU A 137 1.19 -0.61 11.60
CA LEU A 137 -0.12 -0.24 12.12
C LEU A 137 -1.21 -1.21 11.66
N GLY A 138 -1.24 -1.56 10.37
CA GLY A 138 -2.25 -2.48 9.84
C GLY A 138 -2.19 -3.85 10.50
N ILE A 139 -1.00 -4.46 10.62
CA ILE A 139 -0.82 -5.75 11.31
C ILE A 139 -1.21 -5.65 12.78
N THR A 140 -0.79 -4.58 13.45
CA THR A 140 -1.10 -4.39 14.87
C THR A 140 -2.61 -4.32 15.09
N VAL A 141 -3.32 -3.53 14.29
CA VAL A 141 -4.79 -3.42 14.36
C VAL A 141 -5.45 -4.74 13.98
N ALA A 142 -4.94 -5.45 12.97
CA ALA A 142 -5.43 -6.77 12.56
C ALA A 142 -5.28 -7.80 13.70
N TYR A 143 -4.15 -7.81 14.39
CA TYR A 143 -3.91 -8.68 15.52
C TYR A 143 -4.83 -8.36 16.70
N LEU A 144 -5.00 -7.08 17.04
CA LEU A 144 -5.93 -6.65 18.09
C LEU A 144 -7.37 -7.06 17.77
N PHE A 145 -7.79 -6.89 16.52
CA PHE A 145 -9.11 -7.32 16.07
C PHE A 145 -9.27 -8.84 16.14
N TYR A 146 -8.28 -9.60 15.66
CA TYR A 146 -8.26 -11.07 15.73
C TYR A 146 -8.37 -11.56 17.18
N ARG A 147 -7.62 -10.93 18.09
CA ARG A 147 -7.63 -11.25 19.52
C ARG A 147 -8.98 -10.93 20.18
N TYR A 148 -9.65 -9.87 19.75
CA TYR A 148 -10.95 -9.47 20.29
C TYR A 148 -12.07 -10.43 19.86
N VAL A 149 -12.03 -10.92 18.62
CA VAL A 149 -13.11 -11.75 18.05
C VAL A 149 -12.93 -13.24 18.31
N THR A 150 -11.69 -13.72 18.51
CA THR A 150 -11.40 -15.16 18.62
C THR A 150 -11.29 -15.60 20.07
N LEU A 151 -12.10 -16.59 20.48
CA LEU A 151 -11.90 -17.30 21.73
C LEU A 151 -10.61 -18.14 21.64
N ASN A 152 -9.59 -17.76 22.42
CA ASN A 152 -8.23 -18.34 22.44
C ASN A 152 -7.39 -18.11 21.17
N PRO A 153 -7.00 -16.85 20.90
CA PRO A 153 -6.19 -16.51 19.73
C PRO A 153 -4.80 -17.13 19.86
N LYS A 154 -4.44 -17.98 18.90
CA LYS A 154 -3.10 -18.56 18.75
C LYS A 154 -2.61 -18.25 17.35
N ILE A 155 -1.34 -17.87 17.24
CA ILE A 155 -0.70 -17.59 15.96
C ILE A 155 0.49 -18.52 15.82
N ASP A 156 0.51 -19.27 14.73
CA ASP A 156 1.62 -20.14 14.38
C ASP A 156 2.88 -19.31 14.13
N ASN A 157 4.02 -19.80 14.63
CA ASN A 157 5.31 -19.13 14.46
C ASN A 157 5.66 -18.90 12.97
N GLU A 158 5.21 -19.79 12.08
CA GLU A 158 5.37 -19.61 10.63
C GLU A 158 4.72 -18.32 10.11
N ILE A 159 3.56 -17.95 10.63
CA ILE A 159 2.83 -16.74 10.22
C ILE A 159 3.58 -15.50 10.69
N ILE A 160 4.09 -15.53 11.93
CA ILE A 160 4.92 -14.43 12.46
C ILE A 160 6.18 -14.27 11.61
N MET A 161 6.89 -15.38 11.33
CA MET A 161 8.07 -15.38 10.48
C MET A 161 7.74 -14.86 9.08
N LEU A 162 6.61 -15.25 8.47
CA LEU A 162 6.19 -14.75 7.17
C LEU A 162 5.99 -13.23 7.18
N LEU A 163 5.30 -12.69 8.19
CA LEU A 163 5.05 -11.24 8.29
C LEU A 163 6.33 -10.44 8.49
N VAL A 164 7.26 -10.94 9.32
CA VAL A 164 8.56 -10.30 9.57
C VAL A 164 9.48 -10.39 8.35
N THR A 165 9.60 -11.57 7.74
CA THR A 165 10.47 -11.76 6.57
C THR A 165 9.97 -10.96 5.38
N SER A 166 8.67 -10.98 5.10
CA SER A 166 8.08 -10.17 4.03
C SER A 166 8.25 -8.67 4.26
N PHE A 167 8.16 -8.19 5.51
CA PHE A 167 8.47 -6.81 5.86
C PHE A 167 9.92 -6.44 5.55
N ILE A 168 10.87 -7.26 6.02
CA ILE A 168 12.30 -7.01 5.81
C ILE A 168 12.64 -7.02 4.31
N LEU A 169 12.14 -8.00 3.57
CA LEU A 169 12.35 -8.10 2.12
C LEU A 169 11.77 -6.89 1.38
N ALA A 170 10.57 -6.44 1.76
CA ALA A 170 9.95 -5.25 1.22
C ALA A 170 10.79 -3.98 1.49
N MET A 171 11.32 -3.83 2.70
CA MET A 171 12.21 -2.72 3.06
C MET A 171 13.50 -2.75 2.23
N ILE A 172 14.15 -3.91 2.12
CA ILE A 172 15.37 -4.09 1.30
C ILE A 172 15.08 -3.70 -0.16
N TYR A 173 13.98 -4.21 -0.73
CA TYR A 173 13.57 -3.89 -2.08
C TYR A 173 13.43 -2.37 -2.31
N GLN A 174 12.76 -1.67 -1.39
CA GLN A 174 12.59 -0.22 -1.51
C GLN A 174 13.91 0.55 -1.42
N ILE A 175 14.84 0.11 -0.56
CA ILE A 175 16.19 0.70 -0.46
C ILE A 175 16.93 0.55 -1.79
N LEU A 176 16.94 -0.67 -2.35
CA LEU A 176 17.61 -0.95 -3.62
C LEU A 176 16.97 -0.16 -4.77
N ALA A 177 15.64 -0.10 -4.83
CA ALA A 177 14.91 0.67 -5.83
C ALA A 177 15.25 2.17 -5.74
N TYR A 178 15.37 2.71 -4.53
CA TYR A 178 15.75 4.11 -4.31
C TYR A 178 17.19 4.40 -4.75
N GLN A 179 18.14 3.53 -4.39
CA GLN A 179 19.54 3.66 -4.84
C GLN A 179 19.64 3.63 -6.37
N TRP A 180 18.92 2.71 -7.02
CA TRP A 180 18.90 2.61 -8.47
C TRP A 180 18.36 3.88 -9.14
N GLN A 181 17.32 4.49 -8.58
CA GLN A 181 16.78 5.77 -9.07
C GLN A 181 17.82 6.90 -8.98
N ILE A 182 18.55 7.01 -7.86
CA ILE A 182 19.60 8.02 -7.69
C ILE A 182 20.71 7.86 -8.73
N ILE A 183 21.21 6.64 -8.92
CA ILE A 183 22.29 6.35 -9.87
C ILE A 183 21.86 6.76 -11.29
N ASN A 184 20.62 6.46 -11.68
CA ASN A 184 20.07 6.85 -12.98
C ASN A 184 19.94 8.36 -13.15
N LEU A 185 19.55 9.08 -12.10
CA LEU A 185 19.48 10.55 -12.11
C LEU A 185 20.87 11.17 -12.29
N ILE A 186 21.88 10.68 -11.58
CA ILE A 186 23.28 11.13 -11.71
C ILE A 186 23.78 10.89 -13.14
N LYS A 187 23.55 9.68 -13.68
CA LYS A 187 23.96 9.34 -15.06
C LYS A 187 23.31 10.26 -16.11
N LYS A 188 22.02 10.58 -15.93
CA LYS A 188 21.27 11.48 -16.83
C LYS A 188 21.73 12.94 -16.73
N ASN A 189 22.10 13.42 -15.55
CA ASN A 189 22.63 14.78 -15.41
C ASN A 189 24.04 14.90 -16.01
N ASN A 190 24.90 13.91 -15.81
CA ASN A 190 26.24 13.89 -16.38
C ASN A 190 26.22 13.84 -17.92
N SER A 191 25.26 13.14 -18.53
CA SER A 191 25.11 13.14 -19.99
C SER A 191 24.63 14.50 -20.53
N LYS A 192 23.69 15.17 -19.84
CA LYS A 192 23.24 16.52 -20.21
C LYS A 192 24.39 17.55 -20.15
N ILE A 193 25.21 17.50 -19.10
CA ILE A 193 26.36 18.40 -18.94
C ILE A 193 27.37 18.20 -20.08
N LYS A 194 27.66 16.93 -20.44
CA LYS A 194 28.55 16.63 -21.57
C LYS A 194 28.04 17.19 -22.91
N ILE A 195 26.74 17.08 -23.18
CA ILE A 195 26.12 17.61 -24.41
C ILE A 195 26.21 19.15 -24.42
N HIS A 196 25.85 19.80 -23.32
CA HIS A 196 25.90 21.27 -23.23
C HIS A 196 27.32 21.82 -23.43
N ASN A 197 28.33 21.18 -22.84
CA ASN A 197 29.73 21.57 -23.01
C ASN A 197 30.23 21.36 -24.44
N HIS A 198 29.78 20.29 -25.11
CA HIS A 198 30.11 20.03 -26.51
C HIS A 198 29.50 21.10 -27.45
N ASP A 199 28.24 21.50 -27.21
CA ASP A 199 27.58 22.54 -27.99
C ASP A 199 28.19 23.93 -27.78
N LEU A 200 28.62 24.24 -26.55
CA LEU A 200 29.38 25.46 -26.24
C LEU A 200 30.75 25.47 -26.94
N ALA A 201 31.49 24.36 -26.90
CA ALA A 201 32.76 24.25 -27.60
C ALA A 201 32.60 24.48 -29.11
N LYS A 202 31.54 23.93 -29.73
CA LYS A 202 31.24 24.14 -31.15
C LYS A 202 30.88 25.59 -31.49
N LYS A 203 30.23 26.32 -30.57
CA LYS A 203 29.91 27.75 -30.74
C LYS A 203 31.12 28.68 -30.58
N ILE A 204 32.13 28.30 -29.80
CA ILE A 204 33.35 29.11 -29.62
C ILE A 204 34.30 28.95 -30.83
N LEU A 205 34.23 27.83 -31.54
CA LEU A 205 35.09 27.50 -32.67
C LEU A 205 34.60 28.00 -34.03
N ASN A 206 33.39 28.59 -34.10
CA ASN A 206 32.79 29.18 -35.31
C ASN A 206 32.63 30.69 -35.13
#